data_AF-A0A7K3D0H2-F1
#
_entry.id   AF-A0A7K3D0H2-F1
#
_cell.length_a   1.000
_cell.length_b   1.000
_cell.length_c   1.000
_cell.angle_alpha   90.00
_cell.angle_beta   90.00
_cell.angle_gamma   90.00
#
_symmetry.space_group_name_H-M   'P 1'
#
loop_
_entity.id
_entity.type
_entity.pdbx_description
1 polymer ?
#
loop_
_entity_poly.entity_id
_entity_poly.type
_entity_poly.pdbx_seq_one_letter_code
_entity_poly.pdbx_strand_id
1 'polypeptide(L)' 'MSRLRWLTAGESHGPALVATLEGLPAGVPVTTEMVADHLA' A
#
# COMPACT_ATOMS: atom_id res chain seq x y z
N MET A 1 -0.12 14.68 -14.54
CA MET A 1 -0.21 13.77 -13.39
C MET A 1 1.14 13.07 -13.28
N SER A 2 1.77 13.06 -12.11
CA SER A 2 2.99 12.26 -11.92
C SER A 2 2.65 10.77 -12.11
N ARG A 3 3.60 9.99 -12.60
CA ARG A 3 3.45 8.54 -12.82
C ARG A 3 3.26 7.86 -11.46
N LEU A 4 2.35 6.87 -11.39
CA LEU A 4 2.18 6.05 -10.19
C LEU A 4 3.50 5.31 -9.89
N ARG A 5 3.93 5.38 -8.63
CA ARG A 5 5.09 4.64 -8.12
C ARG A 5 4.69 3.87 -6.88
N TRP A 6 5.29 2.70 -6.70
CA TRP A 6 5.17 1.95 -5.46
C TRP A 6 6.53 1.42 -5.01
N LEU A 7 6.68 1.30 -3.70
CA LEU A 7 7.85 0.74 -3.03
C LEU A 7 7.37 -0.20 -1.94
N THR A 8 8.12 -1.27 -1.70
CA THR A 8 7.83 -2.26 -0.65
C THR A 8 9.07 -2.50 0.20
N ALA A 9 8.87 -2.81 1.47
CA ALA A 9 9.91 -3.19 2.41
C ALA A 9 9.40 -4.24 3.39
N GLY A 10 10.31 -4.99 3.99
CA GLY A 10 9.99 -6.02 4.99
C GLY A 10 10.76 -7.31 4.76
N GLU A 11 10.91 -8.08 5.83
CA GLU A 11 11.56 -9.38 5.84
C GLU A 11 10.53 -10.48 6.12
N SER A 12 10.76 -11.70 5.66
CA SER A 12 9.83 -12.82 5.85
C SER A 12 9.56 -13.16 7.32
N HIS A 13 10.55 -12.95 8.18
CA HIS A 13 10.47 -13.16 9.64
C HIS A 13 10.74 -11.86 10.40
N GLY A 14 10.59 -10.72 9.73
CA GLY A 14 10.71 -9.41 10.34
C GLY A 14 9.45 -9.02 11.12
N PRO A 15 9.46 -7.85 11.77
CA PRO A 15 8.33 -7.39 12.57
C PRO A 15 7.10 -6.99 11.73
N ALA A 16 7.30 -6.58 10.46
CA ALA A 16 6.23 -6.12 9.58
C ALA A 16 6.63 -6.10 8.09
N LEU A 17 5.62 -6.09 7.23
CA LEU A 17 5.72 -5.72 5.81
C LEU A 17 5.14 -4.30 5.61
N VAL A 18 5.72 -3.53 4.70
CA VAL A 18 5.33 -2.14 4.42
C VAL A 18 5.28 -1.91 2.91
N ALA A 19 4.29 -1.14 2.46
CA ALA A 19 4.19 -0.65 1.09
C ALA A 19 3.84 0.85 1.07
N THR A 20 4.48 1.61 0.18
CA THR A 20 4.22 3.03 -0.05
C THR A 20 3.78 3.22 -1.50
N LEU A 21 2.63 3.87 -1.73
CA LEU A 21 2.13 4.24 -3.05
C LEU A 21 2.16 5.76 -3.21
N GLU A 22 2.80 6.25 -4.27
CA GLU A 22 2.96 7.67 -4.58
C GLU A 22 2.35 8.01 -5.94
N GLY A 23 1.76 9.21 -6.05
CA GLY A 23 1.16 9.71 -7.29
C GLY A 23 -0.33 9.34 -7.46
N LEU A 24 -0.99 8.88 -6.40
CA LEU A 24 -2.44 8.68 -6.41
C LEU A 24 -3.18 10.03 -6.53
N PRO A 25 -4.24 10.11 -7.35
CA PRO A 25 -5.14 11.26 -7.35
C PRO A 25 -5.78 11.44 -5.96
N ALA A 26 -6.07 12.68 -5.59
CA ALA A 26 -6.84 12.95 -4.39
C ALA A 26 -8.27 12.40 -4.51
N GLY A 27 -8.86 12.01 -3.37
CA GLY A 27 -10.23 11.53 -3.31
C GLY A 27 -10.41 10.05 -3.67
N VAL A 28 -9.33 9.30 -3.89
CA VAL A 28 -9.42 7.83 -3.99
C VAL A 28 -9.77 7.27 -2.59
N PRO A 29 -10.94 6.63 -2.43
CA PRO A 29 -11.34 6.05 -1.14
C PRO A 29 -10.47 4.83 -0.84
N VAL A 30 -9.99 4.75 0.40
CA VAL A 30 -9.22 3.61 0.91
C VAL A 30 -9.50 3.44 2.39
N THR A 31 -9.73 2.21 2.83
CA THR A 31 -9.87 1.85 4.26
C THR A 31 -8.98 0.66 4.58
N THR A 32 -8.76 0.42 5.87
CA THR A 32 -7.98 -0.73 6.35
C THR A 32 -8.66 -2.06 6.03
N GLU A 33 -9.99 -2.10 6.06
CA GLU A 33 -10.78 -3.31 5.79
C GLU A 33 -10.62 -3.74 4.34
N MET A 34 -10.65 -2.80 3.39
CA MET A 34 -10.42 -3.11 1.97
C MET A 34 -9.06 -3.79 1.74
N VAL A 35 -8.02 -3.37 2.47
CA VAL A 35 -6.68 -3.98 2.35
C VAL A 35 -6.67 -5.36 3.02
N ALA A 36 -7.26 -5.49 4.20
CA ALA A 36 -7.33 -6.75 4.93
C ALA A 36 -8.08 -7.83 4.13
N ASP A 37 -9.21 -7.48 3.51
CA ASP A 37 -10.02 -8.39 2.69
C ASP A 37 -9.23 -8.97 1.49
N HIS A 38 -8.30 -8.21 0.93
CA HIS A 38 -7.45 -8.65 -0.18
C HIS A 38 -6.21 -9.45 0.26
N LEU A 39 -5.90 -9.46 1.55
CA LEU A 39 -4.79 -10.23 2.12
C LEU A 39 -5.24 -11.55 2.78
N ALA A 40 -6.55 -11.75 2.94
CA ALA A 40 -7.16 -12.98 3.45
C ALA A 40 -7.13 -14.11 2.41
#